data_AF-A0A0K2Y9P8-F1
#
_entry.id   AF-A0A0K2Y9P8-F1
#
_cell.length_a   1.000
_cell.length_b   1.000
_cell.length_c   1.000
_cell.angle_alpha   90.00
_cell.angle_beta   90.00
_cell.angle_gamma   90.00
#
_symmetry.space_group_name_H-M   'P 1'
#
loop_
_entity.id
_entity.type
_entity.pdbx_description
1 polymer ?
#
loop_
_entity_poly.entity_id
_entity_poly.type
_entity_poly.pdbx_seq_one_letter_code
_entity_poly.pdbx_strand_id
1 'polypeptide(L)'
;MIDTTTILYSVLVHLKVFWANASPFALVVFGMHCAFFLCFYIPGLLFRGLVSSFFYILATLCILGTPFTVRYLLEEQLFKIQTDIREAFSLTYTNAFMAKVHVKNVGHLAINQCILRLDILHPSYNKFQEYLHKWVFAHTYTQSFKVQIPPKQAKDLVMDIENYPYKQAPFKLSADCY
;
A
#
# COMPACT_ATOMS: atom_id res chain seq x y z
N MET A 1 -26.47 13.69 -18.73
CA MET A 1 -26.68 12.25 -18.99
C MET A 1 -25.32 11.61 -18.82
N ILE A 2 -25.08 10.93 -17.70
CA ILE A 2 -23.75 10.35 -17.41
C ILE A 2 -23.66 9.06 -18.23
N ASP A 3 -22.74 9.03 -19.19
CA ASP A 3 -22.54 7.87 -20.07
C ASP A 3 -22.12 6.65 -19.24
N THR A 4 -22.96 5.62 -19.25
CA THR A 4 -22.74 4.36 -18.52
C THR A 4 -21.49 3.63 -18.99
N THR A 5 -21.06 3.88 -20.23
CA THR A 5 -19.87 3.31 -20.86
C THR A 5 -18.56 3.85 -20.28
N THR A 6 -18.50 5.14 -19.94
CA THR A 6 -17.32 5.77 -19.31
C THR A 6 -17.14 5.32 -17.87
N ILE A 7 -18.23 5.14 -17.13
CA ILE A 7 -18.19 4.56 -15.77
C ILE A 7 -17.70 3.11 -15.84
N LEU A 8 -18.24 2.30 -16.74
CA LEU A 8 -17.86 0.89 -16.87
C LEU A 8 -16.37 0.73 -17.24
N TYR A 9 -15.87 1.58 -18.14
CA TYR A 9 -14.46 1.58 -18.52
C TYR A 9 -13.55 1.99 -17.36
N SER A 10 -13.90 3.05 -16.63
CA SER A 10 -13.15 3.48 -15.44
C SER A 10 -13.15 2.39 -14.36
N VAL A 11 -14.30 1.76 -14.10
CA VAL A 11 -14.42 0.65 -13.16
C VAL A 11 -13.55 -0.52 -13.60
N LEU A 12 -13.55 -0.90 -14.89
CA LEU A 12 -12.70 -1.99 -15.40
C LEU A 12 -11.21 -1.68 -15.27
N VAL A 13 -10.79 -0.45 -15.50
CA VAL A 13 -9.39 -0.03 -15.34
C VAL A 13 -9.00 -0.13 -13.87
N HIS A 14 -9.81 0.43 -12.96
CA HIS A 14 -9.54 0.34 -11.52
C HIS A 14 -9.59 -1.10 -11.00
N LEU A 15 -10.50 -1.93 -11.53
CA LEU A 15 -10.61 -3.35 -11.17
C LEU A 15 -9.41 -4.15 -11.69
N LYS A 16 -8.89 -3.83 -12.88
CA LYS A 16 -7.69 -4.46 -13.45
C LYS A 16 -6.44 -4.07 -12.66
N VAL A 17 -6.32 -2.81 -12.25
CA VAL A 17 -5.23 -2.34 -11.37
C VAL A 17 -5.34 -2.99 -9.99
N PHE A 18 -6.55 -3.10 -9.45
CA PHE A 18 -6.80 -3.81 -8.19
C PHE A 18 -6.41 -5.29 -8.29
N TRP A 19 -6.84 -6.00 -9.33
CA TRP A 19 -6.48 -7.41 -9.54
C TRP A 19 -4.99 -7.65 -9.80
N ALA A 20 -4.31 -6.72 -10.47
CA ALA A 20 -2.87 -6.81 -10.71
C ALA A 20 -2.05 -6.68 -9.41
N ASN A 21 -2.59 -5.96 -8.40
CA ASN A 21 -1.94 -5.74 -7.11
C ASN A 21 -2.58 -6.52 -5.96
N ALA A 22 -3.64 -7.29 -6.20
CA ALA A 22 -4.34 -8.04 -5.17
C ALA A 22 -3.52 -9.27 -4.79
N SER A 23 -2.93 -9.24 -3.60
CA SER A 23 -2.33 -10.44 -3.02
C SER A 23 -3.43 -11.50 -2.83
N PRO A 24 -3.12 -12.81 -3.03
CA PRO A 24 -4.12 -13.87 -2.86
C PRO A 24 -4.75 -13.85 -1.45
N PHE A 25 -4.01 -13.38 -0.46
CA PHE A 25 -4.49 -13.16 0.91
C PHE A 25 -5.56 -12.06 1.00
N ALA A 26 -5.40 -10.94 0.29
CA ALA A 26 -6.40 -9.87 0.26
C ALA A 26 -7.74 -10.38 -0.30
N LEU A 27 -7.71 -11.24 -1.32
CA LEU A 27 -8.90 -11.87 -1.87
C LEU A 27 -9.59 -12.81 -0.88
N VAL A 28 -8.84 -13.60 -0.12
CA VAL A 28 -9.40 -14.48 0.92
C VAL A 28 -10.06 -13.68 2.03
N VAL A 29 -9.41 -12.62 2.53
CA VAL A 29 -9.97 -11.75 3.58
C VAL A 29 -11.22 -11.03 3.07
N PHE A 30 -11.20 -10.52 1.83
CA PHE A 30 -12.36 -9.90 1.22
C PHE A 30 -13.52 -10.90 1.05
N GLY A 31 -13.24 -12.11 0.57
CA GLY A 31 -14.23 -13.17 0.42
C GLY A 31 -14.86 -13.57 1.76
N MET A 32 -14.06 -13.65 2.82
CA MET A 32 -14.55 -13.89 4.19
C MET A 32 -15.51 -12.78 4.64
N HIS A 33 -15.19 -11.52 4.39
CA HIS A 33 -16.08 -10.40 4.70
C HIS A 33 -17.38 -10.41 3.89
N CYS A 34 -17.32 -10.75 2.60
CA CYS A 34 -18.51 -10.93 1.78
C CYS A 34 -19.41 -12.05 2.31
N ALA A 35 -18.83 -13.17 2.74
CA ALA A 35 -19.59 -14.27 3.36
C ALA A 35 -20.26 -13.81 4.66
N PHE A 36 -19.56 -13.10 5.54
CA PHE A 36 -20.13 -12.51 6.76
C PHE A 36 -21.29 -11.56 6.45
N PHE A 37 -21.14 -10.70 5.44
CA PHE A 37 -22.21 -9.80 5.00
C PHE A 37 -23.45 -10.59 4.60
N LEU A 38 -23.32 -11.63 3.75
CA LEU A 38 -24.44 -12.46 3.34
C LEU A 38 -25.10 -13.19 4.52
N CYS A 39 -24.30 -13.68 5.48
CA CYS A 39 -24.80 -14.33 6.70
C CYS A 39 -25.65 -13.40 7.56
N PHE A 40 -25.40 -12.09 7.58
CA PHE A 40 -26.23 -11.13 8.31
C PHE A 40 -27.39 -10.58 7.46
N TYR A 41 -27.20 -10.47 6.15
CA TYR A 41 -28.20 -9.94 5.23
C TYR A 41 -29.37 -10.91 5.00
N ILE A 42 -29.10 -12.21 4.82
CA ILE A 42 -30.13 -13.23 4.56
C ILE A 42 -31.13 -13.36 5.74
N PRO A 43 -30.70 -13.42 7.02
CA PRO A 43 -31.63 -13.37 8.15
C PRO A 43 -32.43 -12.07 8.23
N GLY A 44 -31.84 -10.94 7.83
CA GLY A 44 -32.53 -9.65 7.74
C GLY A 44 -33.74 -9.69 6.80
N LEU A 45 -33.68 -10.48 5.73
CA LEU A 45 -34.79 -10.72 4.80
C LEU A 45 -35.86 -11.66 5.37
N LEU A 46 -35.46 -12.63 6.19
CA LEU A 46 -36.35 -13.65 6.75
C LEU A 46 -37.16 -13.13 7.95
N PHE A 47 -36.56 -12.30 8.80
CA PHE A 47 -37.23 -11.73 9.96
C PHE A 47 -37.97 -10.42 9.59
N ARG A 48 -39.09 -10.15 10.27
CA ARG A 48 -39.91 -8.93 10.09
C ARG A 48 -39.93 -8.13 11.39
N GLY A 49 -39.86 -6.80 11.30
CA GLY A 49 -39.87 -5.89 12.46
C GLY A 49 -38.48 -5.41 12.89
N LEU A 50 -38.33 -5.00 14.16
CA LEU A 50 -37.10 -4.39 14.71
C LEU A 50 -35.86 -5.27 14.55
N VAL A 51 -36.02 -6.60 14.62
CA VAL A 51 -34.95 -7.58 14.45
C VAL A 51 -34.35 -7.51 13.03
N SER A 52 -35.18 -7.31 12.01
CA SER A 52 -34.74 -7.14 10.62
C SER A 52 -33.86 -5.90 10.46
N SER A 53 -34.29 -4.78 11.05
CA SER A 53 -33.54 -3.52 11.02
C SER A 53 -32.16 -3.66 11.69
N PHE A 54 -32.08 -4.37 12.83
CA PHE A 54 -30.81 -4.65 13.49
C PHE A 54 -29.84 -5.44 12.60
N PHE A 55 -30.31 -6.48 11.91
CA PHE A 55 -29.48 -7.26 10.99
C PHE A 55 -29.00 -6.44 9.79
N TYR A 56 -29.83 -5.56 9.24
CA TYR A 56 -29.41 -4.68 8.13
C TYR A 56 -28.38 -3.62 8.57
N ILE A 57 -28.51 -3.07 9.77
CA ILE A 57 -27.52 -2.15 10.32
C ILE A 57 -26.18 -2.87 10.49
N LEU A 58 -26.20 -4.09 11.04
CA LEU A 58 -24.99 -4.88 11.23
C LEU A 58 -24.33 -5.24 9.90
N ALA A 59 -25.12 -5.64 8.90
CA ALA A 59 -24.62 -5.93 7.55
C ALA A 59 -24.00 -4.69 6.89
N THR A 60 -24.59 -3.52 7.07
CA THR A 60 -24.07 -2.25 6.55
C THR A 60 -22.73 -1.89 7.20
N LEU A 61 -22.61 -2.08 8.53
CA LEU A 61 -21.35 -1.88 9.25
C LEU A 61 -20.26 -2.84 8.75
N CYS A 62 -20.60 -4.10 8.47
CA CYS A 62 -19.64 -5.07 7.92
C CYS A 62 -19.09 -4.62 6.55
N ILE A 63 -19.94 -4.16 5.62
CA ILE A 63 -19.49 -3.67 4.31
C ILE A 63 -18.59 -2.44 4.46
N LEU A 64 -19.01 -1.47 5.28
CA LEU A 64 -18.24 -0.24 5.48
C LEU A 64 -16.90 -0.51 6.19
N GLY A 65 -16.85 -1.50 7.07
CA GLY A 65 -15.63 -1.92 7.78
C GLY A 65 -14.64 -2.69 6.92
N THR A 66 -15.10 -3.36 5.85
CA THR A 66 -14.28 -4.24 5.00
C THR A 66 -12.97 -3.59 4.51
N PRO A 67 -12.95 -2.39 3.90
CA PRO A 67 -11.69 -1.79 3.41
C PRO A 67 -10.71 -1.49 4.56
N PHE A 68 -11.21 -1.11 5.73
CA PHE A 68 -10.37 -0.80 6.89
C PHE A 68 -9.81 -2.07 7.52
N THR A 69 -10.63 -3.12 7.67
CA THR A 69 -10.19 -4.41 8.24
C THR A 69 -9.18 -5.09 7.32
N VAL A 70 -9.41 -5.09 6.01
CA VAL A 70 -8.46 -5.65 5.03
C VAL A 70 -7.12 -4.93 5.13
N ARG A 71 -7.12 -3.60 5.12
CA ARG A 71 -5.91 -2.80 5.25
C ARG A 71 -5.18 -3.06 6.56
N TYR A 72 -5.90 -3.07 7.68
CA TYR A 72 -5.31 -3.32 9.00
C TYR A 72 -4.67 -4.71 9.10
N LEU A 73 -5.35 -5.76 8.63
CA LEU A 73 -4.79 -7.12 8.65
C LEU A 73 -3.54 -7.24 7.77
N LEU A 74 -3.55 -6.63 6.59
CA LEU A 74 -2.41 -6.68 5.66
C LEU A 74 -1.21 -5.86 6.16
N GLU A 75 -1.41 -4.58 6.48
CA GLU A 75 -0.32 -3.65 6.83
C GLU A 75 0.23 -3.88 8.25
N GLU A 76 -0.63 -4.14 9.24
CA GLU A 76 -0.21 -4.17 10.64
C GLU A 76 0.06 -5.58 11.19
N GLN A 77 -0.51 -6.63 10.60
CA GLN A 77 -0.35 -7.99 11.12
C GLN A 77 0.43 -8.91 10.19
N LEU A 78 0.01 -9.01 8.93
CA LEU A 78 0.53 -10.02 8.01
C LEU A 78 1.88 -9.61 7.41
N PHE A 79 1.97 -8.39 6.87
CA PHE A 79 3.14 -7.87 6.16
C PHE A 79 3.83 -6.72 6.89
N LYS A 80 3.76 -6.70 8.22
CA LYS A 80 4.41 -5.66 9.01
C LYS A 80 5.91 -5.65 8.78
N ILE A 81 6.40 -4.57 8.18
CA ILE A 81 7.83 -4.33 7.97
C ILE A 81 8.35 -3.26 8.91
N GLN A 82 9.57 -3.46 9.38
CA GLN A 82 10.38 -2.41 9.98
C GLN A 82 11.50 -2.06 9.00
N THR A 83 11.56 -0.81 8.59
CA THR A 83 12.56 -0.29 7.66
C THR A 83 13.51 0.62 8.41
N ASP A 84 14.79 0.28 8.39
CA ASP A 84 15.86 1.10 8.96
C ASP A 84 16.79 1.55 7.84
N ILE A 85 16.93 2.86 7.66
CA ILE A 85 17.76 3.45 6.62
C ILE A 85 19.18 3.55 7.18
N ARG A 86 20.04 2.60 6.81
CA ARG A 86 21.42 2.61 7.29
C ARG A 86 22.24 3.67 6.59
N GLU A 87 22.12 3.75 5.26
CA GLU A 87 22.92 4.66 4.44
C GLU A 87 22.08 5.14 3.26
N ALA A 88 22.08 6.46 3.01
CA ALA A 88 21.47 7.04 1.82
C ALA A 88 22.28 8.28 1.44
N PHE A 89 23.04 8.21 0.35
CA PHE A 89 23.88 9.30 -0.10
C PHE A 89 23.93 9.41 -1.62
N SER A 90 23.99 10.66 -2.10
CA SER A 90 24.35 10.96 -3.48
C SER A 90 25.88 10.92 -3.60
N LEU A 91 26.40 10.18 -4.57
CA LEU A 91 27.84 10.09 -4.78
C LEU A 91 28.36 11.44 -5.30
N THR A 92 29.46 11.92 -4.71
CA THR A 92 30.01 13.24 -5.07
C THR A 92 30.65 13.22 -6.45
N TYR A 93 31.43 12.16 -6.73
CA TYR A 93 32.25 12.02 -7.94
C TYR A 93 31.53 11.41 -9.14
N THR A 94 30.40 10.75 -8.92
CA THR A 94 29.57 10.15 -9.98
C THR A 94 28.15 10.69 -9.89
N ASN A 95 27.40 10.70 -10.99
CA ASN A 95 25.97 11.03 -10.94
C ASN A 95 25.19 9.77 -10.54
N ALA A 96 25.49 9.18 -9.38
CA ALA A 96 24.81 7.99 -8.91
C ALA A 96 24.31 8.20 -7.48
N PHE A 97 23.20 7.55 -7.16
CA PHE A 97 22.60 7.58 -5.82
C PHE A 97 22.55 6.17 -5.27
N MET A 98 23.12 5.99 -4.09
CA MET A 98 23.15 4.70 -3.40
C MET A 98 22.36 4.81 -2.11
N ALA A 99 21.39 3.91 -1.95
CA ALA A 99 20.65 3.75 -0.69
C ALA A 99 20.66 2.30 -0.24
N LYS A 100 21.08 2.10 1.01
CA LYS A 100 21.07 0.81 1.70
C LYS A 100 20.01 0.83 2.78
N VAL A 101 18.96 0.04 2.56
CA VAL A 101 17.82 -0.10 3.46
C VAL A 101 17.86 -1.46 4.12
N HIS A 102 17.84 -1.49 5.44
CA HIS A 102 17.68 -2.69 6.22
C HIS A 102 16.19 -2.95 6.43
N VAL A 103 15.66 -3.98 5.79
CA VAL A 103 14.24 -4.36 5.90
C VAL A 103 14.14 -5.58 6.80
N LYS A 104 13.42 -5.45 7.91
CA LYS A 104 13.10 -6.53 8.82
C LYS A 104 11.63 -6.89 8.71
N ASN A 105 11.36 -8.17 8.46
CA ASN A 105 10.02 -8.72 8.49
C ASN A 105 9.61 -8.98 9.95
N VAL A 106 8.66 -8.19 10.46
CA VAL A 106 8.10 -8.37 11.81
C VAL A 106 6.72 -9.04 11.73
N GLY A 107 6.16 -9.15 10.53
CA GLY A 107 4.90 -9.84 10.26
C GLY A 107 4.99 -11.35 10.45
N HIS A 108 3.81 -11.97 10.37
CA HIS A 108 3.66 -13.41 10.52
C HIS A 108 3.93 -14.19 9.22
N LEU A 109 3.84 -13.53 8.05
CA LEU A 109 4.04 -14.16 6.74
C LEU A 109 5.39 -13.82 6.15
N ALA A 110 5.86 -14.69 5.24
CA ALA A 110 7.05 -14.42 4.45
C ALA A 110 6.74 -13.38 3.36
N ILE A 111 7.63 -12.41 3.20
CA ILE A 111 7.60 -11.39 2.15
C ILE A 111 8.33 -11.98 0.94
N ASN A 112 7.82 -11.79 -0.27
CA ASN A 112 8.42 -12.33 -1.49
C ASN A 112 8.91 -11.23 -2.45
N GLN A 113 8.39 -10.02 -2.28
CA GLN A 113 8.74 -8.89 -3.13
C GLN A 113 8.82 -7.61 -2.30
N CYS A 114 9.84 -6.80 -2.57
CA CYS A 114 9.99 -5.47 -2.00
C CYS A 114 10.19 -4.45 -3.13
N ILE A 115 9.50 -3.32 -3.05
CA ILE A 115 9.73 -2.16 -3.89
C ILE A 115 10.38 -1.10 -3.01
N LEU A 116 11.58 -0.68 -3.41
CA LEU A 116 12.18 0.54 -2.88
C LEU A 116 11.75 1.71 -3.76
N ARG A 117 11.26 2.76 -3.11
CA ARG A 117 10.78 3.99 -3.75
C ARG A 117 11.56 5.17 -3.20
N LEU A 118 12.23 5.89 -4.09
CA LEU A 118 12.88 7.15 -3.80
C LEU A 118 12.06 8.28 -4.41
N ASP A 119 11.48 9.11 -3.56
CA ASP A 119 10.73 10.30 -3.95
C ASP A 119 11.57 11.56 -3.73
N ILE A 120 11.74 12.37 -4.76
CA ILE A 120 12.46 13.65 -4.68
C ILE A 120 11.46 14.75 -4.36
N LEU A 121 11.72 15.48 -3.28
CA LEU A 121 10.90 16.61 -2.86
C LEU A 121 11.39 17.88 -3.53
N HIS A 122 10.45 18.74 -3.93
CA HIS A 122 10.80 20.08 -4.38
C HIS A 122 11.32 20.90 -3.18
N PRO A 123 12.40 21.68 -3.36
CA PRO A 123 12.88 22.59 -2.33
C PRO A 123 11.76 23.56 -1.96
N SER A 124 11.39 23.58 -0.69
CA SER A 124 10.30 24.42 -0.19
C SER A 124 10.87 25.65 0.48
N TYR A 125 10.42 26.83 0.05
CA TYR A 125 10.80 28.10 0.67
C TYR A 125 9.77 28.57 1.70
N ASN A 126 8.60 27.92 1.80
CA ASN A 126 7.48 28.33 2.65
C ASN A 126 6.77 27.13 3.33
N LYS A 127 6.31 27.30 4.57
CA LYS A 127 5.62 26.25 5.36
C LYS A 127 4.37 25.67 4.68
N PHE A 128 3.67 26.47 3.88
CA PHE A 128 2.49 26.01 3.14
C PHE A 128 2.85 25.13 1.93
N GLN A 129 3.93 25.48 1.23
CA GLN A 129 4.49 24.64 0.17
C GLN A 129 5.03 23.33 0.73
N GLU A 130 5.63 23.34 1.92
CA GLU A 130 6.11 22.12 2.58
C GLU A 130 4.98 21.10 2.79
N TYR A 131 3.77 21.57 3.15
CA TYR A 131 2.61 20.70 3.33
C TYR A 131 2.08 20.13 2.01
N LEU A 132 2.03 20.94 0.95
CA LEU A 132 1.63 20.51 -0.40
C LEU A 132 2.65 19.54 -1.01
N HIS A 133 3.95 19.77 -0.77
CA HIS A 133 5.04 18.95 -1.30
C HIS A 133 5.12 17.57 -0.63
N LYS A 134 4.42 17.34 0.49
CA LYS A 134 4.20 15.98 1.03
C LYS A 134 3.35 15.10 0.10
N TRP A 135 2.57 15.72 -0.79
CA TRP A 135 1.64 15.04 -1.69
C TRP A 135 2.08 15.10 -3.17
N VAL A 136 2.97 16.02 -3.53
CA VAL A 136 3.44 16.23 -4.92
C VAL A 136 4.96 16.10 -4.99
N PHE A 137 5.42 14.97 -5.54
CA PHE A 137 6.83 14.65 -5.72
C PHE A 137 7.34 15.12 -7.10
N ALA A 138 8.59 15.58 -7.17
CA ALA A 138 9.21 16.04 -8.42
C ALA A 138 9.54 14.88 -9.35
N HIS A 139 10.09 13.82 -8.78
CA HIS A 139 10.40 12.59 -9.48
C HIS A 139 10.36 11.42 -8.51
N THR A 140 9.91 10.27 -9.00
CA THR A 140 9.85 9.03 -8.23
C THR A 140 10.65 7.97 -8.97
N TYR A 141 11.70 7.48 -8.33
CA TYR A 141 12.42 6.30 -8.78
C TYR A 141 11.91 5.08 -8.03
N THR A 142 11.63 3.99 -8.75
CA THR A 142 11.21 2.72 -8.14
C THR A 142 12.13 1.61 -8.59
N GLN A 143 12.56 0.77 -7.65
CA GLN A 143 13.31 -0.44 -7.94
C GLN A 143 12.65 -1.62 -7.22
N SER A 144 12.32 -2.65 -7.99
CA SER A 144 11.69 -3.87 -7.47
C SER A 144 12.73 -4.95 -7.23
N PHE A 145 12.64 -5.60 -6.07
CA PHE A 145 13.49 -6.69 -5.63
C PHE A 145 12.62 -7.92 -5.36
N LYS A 146 12.82 -8.99 -6.12
CA LYS A 146 12.21 -10.30 -5.83
C LYS A 146 13.06 -10.99 -4.77
N VAL A 147 12.68 -10.82 -3.51
CA VAL A 147 13.47 -11.26 -2.36
C VAL A 147 12.55 -11.90 -1.35
N GLN A 148 12.84 -13.16 -1.02
CA GLN A 148 12.15 -13.86 0.06
C GLN A 148 12.76 -13.45 1.41
N ILE A 149 11.95 -12.85 2.29
CA ILE A 149 12.30 -12.51 3.67
C ILE A 149 11.35 -13.29 4.59
N PRO A 150 11.82 -14.40 5.19
CA PRO A 150 11.05 -15.16 6.16
C PRO A 150 10.63 -14.32 7.38
N PRO A 151 9.60 -14.72 8.13
CA PRO A 151 9.16 -14.00 9.32
C PRO A 151 10.30 -13.87 10.33
N LYS A 152 10.40 -12.70 10.97
CA LYS A 152 11.43 -12.31 11.95
C LYS A 152 12.86 -12.21 11.41
N GLN A 153 13.07 -12.38 10.11
CA GLN A 153 14.37 -12.18 9.47
C GLN A 153 14.52 -10.77 8.92
N ALA A 154 15.76 -10.34 8.74
CA ALA A 154 16.11 -9.06 8.16
C ALA A 154 17.03 -9.25 6.97
N LYS A 155 16.94 -8.33 6.01
CA LYS A 155 17.76 -8.34 4.80
C LYS A 155 18.11 -6.92 4.40
N ASP A 156 19.34 -6.74 3.97
CA ASP A 156 19.80 -5.48 3.38
C ASP A 156 19.42 -5.45 1.90
N LEU A 157 18.72 -4.39 1.49
CA LEU A 157 18.44 -4.08 0.11
C LEU A 157 19.25 -2.85 -0.28
N VAL A 158 19.89 -2.90 -1.45
CA VAL A 158 20.70 -1.81 -2.00
C VAL A 158 20.05 -1.32 -3.28
N MET A 159 19.61 -0.07 -3.27
CA MET A 159 19.13 0.64 -4.45
C MET A 159 20.29 1.44 -5.03
N ASP A 160 20.53 1.27 -6.33
CA ASP A 160 21.52 2.05 -7.08
C ASP A 160 20.81 2.68 -8.28
N ILE A 161 20.91 4.00 -8.37
CA ILE A 161 20.32 4.79 -9.45
C ILE A 161 21.47 5.43 -10.22
N GLU A 162 21.65 4.96 -11.45
CA GLU A 162 22.56 5.60 -12.40
C GLU A 162 21.96 6.91 -12.93
N ASN A 163 22.83 7.89 -13.14
CA ASN A 163 22.50 9.22 -13.67
C ASN A 163 21.47 10.01 -12.83
N TYR A 164 21.75 10.19 -11.53
CA TYR A 164 20.96 10.99 -10.59
C TYR A 164 21.38 12.49 -10.61
N PRO A 165 20.57 13.41 -11.19
CA PRO A 165 20.95 14.83 -11.30
C PRO A 165 20.59 15.66 -10.07
N TYR A 166 19.84 15.13 -9.11
CA TYR A 166 19.23 15.88 -8.00
C TYR A 166 20.04 15.85 -6.70
N LYS A 167 21.36 16.10 -6.79
CA LYS A 167 22.32 15.92 -5.68
C LYS A 167 22.01 16.70 -4.40
N GLN A 168 21.35 17.85 -4.51
CA GLN A 168 21.06 18.77 -3.39
C GLN A 168 19.58 18.81 -2.99
N ALA A 169 18.72 18.03 -3.65
CA ALA A 169 17.29 18.03 -3.35
C ALA A 169 16.99 17.13 -2.13
N PRO A 170 16.08 17.55 -1.23
CA PRO A 170 15.59 16.67 -0.19
C PRO A 170 14.89 15.45 -0.80
N PHE A 171 15.12 14.26 -0.23
CA PHE A 171 14.54 13.02 -0.70
C PHE A 171 13.83 12.27 0.43
N LYS A 172 12.82 11.49 0.07
CA LYS A 172 12.13 10.56 0.95
C LYS A 172 12.29 9.15 0.39
N LEU A 173 12.85 8.27 1.19
CA LEU A 173 12.99 6.86 0.86
C LEU A 173 11.90 6.07 1.57
N SER A 174 11.13 5.30 0.81
CA SER A 174 10.08 4.41 1.31
C SER A 174 10.31 3.00 0.78
N ALA A 175 9.99 1.99 1.57
CA ALA A 175 10.04 0.60 1.14
C ALA A 175 8.67 -0.02 1.35
N ASP A 176 8.09 -0.58 0.29
CA ASP A 176 6.81 -1.29 0.32
C ASP A 176 7.07 -2.77 -0.01
N CYS A 177 6.73 -3.67 0.91
CA CYS A 177 7.01 -5.09 0.77
C CYS A 177 5.75 -5.94 0.96
N TYR A 178 5.63 -7.03 0.20
CA TYR A 178 4.46 -7.91 0.14
C TYR A 178 4.81 -9.34 -0.27
#